data_AF-A0A2V5STD3-F1
#
_entry.id   AF-A0A2V5STD3-F1
#
_cell.length_a   1.000
_cell.length_b   1.000
_cell.length_c   1.000
_cell.angle_alpha   90.00
_cell.angle_beta   90.00
_cell.angle_gamma   90.00
#
_symmetry.space_group_name_H-M   'P 1'
#
loop_
_entity.id
_entity.type
_entity.pdbx_description
1 polymer ?
#
loop_
_entity_poly.entity_id
_entity_poly.type
_entity_poly.pdbx_seq_one_letter_code
_entity_poly.pdbx_strand_id
1 'polypeptide(L)'
;MRQNYLEDFYSFLRFPSVSTDNEFRDKVRECAQWLAQKLKSIGLETEIVATAGHPIIWARNQHKPERRTVLIYGHYDVQPPDPLELWDSPPFEPVLKDGYVFARGATDNKGQILSHILGIQETIEQNGDLPVNLHLVIEGEEEIGSVNLGSFLSQNHDALNCDVAVVSDTGMIARGVPTLSYGLRGVTALEVKITGPKMDLHSGVFGGAVANPITVLAQLLATLHDREGRVAIPGFYDHVKPLENWEREAWRKLPVEG
;
A
#
# COMPACT_ATOMS: atom_id res chain seq x y z
N MET A 1 -15.63 -5.18 20.62
CA MET A 1 -14.37 -4.44 20.47
C MET A 1 -14.19 -3.58 21.71
N ARG A 2 -13.02 -3.57 22.36
CA ARG A 2 -12.80 -2.62 23.47
C ARG A 2 -12.95 -1.20 22.91
N GLN A 3 -13.63 -0.31 23.63
CA GLN A 3 -13.95 1.04 23.12
C GLN A 3 -12.71 1.81 22.65
N ASN A 4 -11.54 1.54 23.27
CA ASN A 4 -10.27 2.17 22.91
C ASN A 4 -9.74 1.79 21.52
N TYR A 5 -10.06 0.61 20.98
CA TYR A 5 -9.50 0.15 19.69
C TYR A 5 -10.10 0.90 18.50
N LEU A 6 -11.38 1.25 18.57
CA LEU A 6 -12.01 2.07 17.54
C LEU A 6 -11.47 3.50 17.57
N GLU A 7 -11.21 4.04 18.76
CA GLU A 7 -10.59 5.36 18.92
C GLU A 7 -9.13 5.38 18.45
N ASP A 8 -8.37 4.30 18.68
CA ASP A 8 -7.03 4.13 18.10
C ASP A 8 -7.11 4.15 16.57
N PHE A 9 -8.09 3.45 15.99
CA PHE A 9 -8.28 3.42 14.54
C PHE A 9 -8.64 4.80 14.00
N TYR A 10 -9.56 5.51 14.64
CA TYR A 10 -9.91 6.86 14.22
C TYR A 10 -8.77 7.85 14.37
N SER A 11 -7.99 7.74 15.45
CA SER A 11 -6.81 8.57 15.67
C SER A 11 -5.78 8.34 14.56
N PHE A 12 -5.56 7.08 14.16
CA PHE A 12 -4.64 6.75 13.09
C PHE A 12 -5.10 7.26 11.71
N LEU A 13 -6.41 7.18 11.43
CA LEU A 13 -7.00 7.66 10.17
C LEU A 13 -6.98 9.18 10.03
N ARG A 14 -6.99 9.92 11.15
CA ARG A 14 -6.93 11.39 11.16
C ARG A 14 -5.58 11.96 10.72
N PHE A 15 -4.53 11.14 10.60
CA PHE A 15 -3.28 11.58 10.01
C PHE A 15 -3.39 11.58 8.49
N PRO A 16 -3.31 12.74 7.81
CA PRO A 16 -3.24 12.78 6.36
C PRO A 16 -1.80 12.48 5.91
N SER A 17 -1.38 11.23 6.06
CA SER A 17 -0.04 10.75 5.70
C SER A 17 0.08 10.48 4.19
N VAL A 18 -0.20 11.49 3.38
CA VAL A 18 -0.11 11.39 1.91
C VAL A 18 1.36 11.47 1.48
N SER A 19 1.94 10.38 0.97
CA SER A 19 3.36 10.32 0.59
C SER A 19 3.65 10.89 -0.80
N THR A 20 2.64 10.93 -1.68
CA THR A 20 2.76 11.46 -3.05
C THR A 20 2.90 12.98 -3.10
N ASP A 21 2.62 13.68 -2.01
CA ASP A 21 2.58 15.14 -1.93
C ASP A 21 3.48 15.68 -0.81
N ASN A 22 4.45 16.51 -1.22
CA ASN A 22 5.43 17.11 -0.32
C ASN A 22 4.82 18.04 0.73
N GLU A 23 3.62 18.59 0.51
CA GLU A 23 2.92 19.42 1.51
C GLU A 23 2.53 18.61 2.75
N PHE A 24 2.32 17.30 2.59
CA PHE A 24 1.97 16.38 3.68
C PHE A 24 3.18 15.72 4.35
N ARG A 25 4.41 16.04 3.94
CA ARG A 25 5.64 15.40 4.46
C ARG A 25 5.74 15.43 5.98
N ASP A 26 5.37 16.54 6.61
CA ASP A 26 5.39 16.63 8.08
C ASP A 26 4.26 15.81 8.71
N LYS A 27 3.12 15.64 8.02
CA LYS A 27 2.00 14.78 8.45
C LYS A 27 2.33 13.30 8.34
N VAL A 28 3.08 12.89 7.32
CA VAL A 28 3.66 11.54 7.23
C VAL A 28 4.60 11.30 8.41
N ARG A 29 5.47 12.26 8.75
CA ARG A 29 6.38 12.15 9.91
C ARG A 29 5.64 12.11 11.25
N GLU A 30 4.64 12.96 11.46
CA GLU A 30 3.78 12.97 12.65
C GLU A 30 3.09 11.60 12.84
N CYS A 31 2.58 11.02 11.75
CA CYS A 31 1.97 9.69 11.72
C CYS A 31 2.97 8.61 12.18
N ALA A 32 4.20 8.65 11.65
CA ALA A 32 5.25 7.70 12.01
C ALA A 32 5.65 7.81 13.49
N GLN A 33 5.74 9.03 14.01
CA GLN A 33 6.02 9.28 15.43
C GLN A 33 4.91 8.76 16.34
N TRP A 34 3.64 8.98 15.96
CA TRP A 34 2.49 8.46 16.71
C TRP A 34 2.50 6.92 16.77
N LEU A 35 2.72 6.27 15.63
CA LEU A 35 2.84 4.80 15.56
C LEU A 35 3.99 4.29 16.41
N ALA A 36 5.17 4.91 16.32
CA ALA A 36 6.32 4.50 17.12
C ALA A 36 6.04 4.64 18.63
N GLN A 37 5.36 5.71 19.05
CA GLN A 37 4.97 5.90 20.44
C GLN A 37 3.94 4.84 20.89
N LYS A 38 2.98 4.50 20.03
CA LYS A 38 2.01 3.42 20.29
C LYS A 38 2.71 2.09 20.51
N LEU A 39 3.63 1.71 19.62
CA LEU A 39 4.39 0.45 19.72
C LEU A 39 5.27 0.40 20.98
N LYS A 40 5.92 1.51 21.34
CA LYS A 40 6.64 1.63 22.62
C LYS A 40 5.73 1.46 23.83
N SER A 41 4.52 2.02 23.79
CA SER A 41 3.54 1.88 24.88
C SER A 41 3.05 0.43 25.08
N ILE A 42 3.15 -0.40 24.04
CA ILE A 42 2.84 -1.84 24.08
C ILE A 42 4.02 -2.64 24.69
N GLY A 43 5.19 -2.03 24.85
CA GLY A 43 6.39 -2.69 25.39
C GLY A 43 7.34 -3.23 24.32
N LEU A 44 7.17 -2.84 23.06
CA LEU A 44 8.08 -3.20 21.98
C LEU A 44 9.27 -2.25 21.93
N GLU A 45 10.46 -2.79 21.68
CA GLU A 45 11.62 -2.00 21.27
C GLU A 45 11.32 -1.44 19.88
N THR A 46 11.30 -0.11 19.72
CA THR A 46 10.85 0.53 18.49
C THR A 46 11.77 1.66 18.06
N GLU A 47 12.19 1.62 16.81
CA GLU A 47 13.05 2.60 16.15
C GLU A 47 12.34 3.25 14.96
N ILE A 48 12.60 4.54 14.75
CA ILE A 48 12.25 5.25 13.51
C ILE A 48 13.54 5.35 12.70
N VAL A 49 13.65 4.55 11.66
CA VAL A 49 14.82 4.45 10.79
C VAL A 49 14.68 5.48 9.67
N ALA A 50 15.55 6.49 9.69
CA ALA A 50 15.59 7.49 8.64
C ALA A 50 16.01 6.88 7.29
N THR A 51 15.33 7.29 6.23
CA THR A 51 15.65 6.94 4.84
C THR A 51 15.89 8.23 4.05
N ALA A 52 16.15 8.12 2.73
CA ALA A 52 16.22 9.31 1.88
C ALA A 52 14.85 10.01 1.69
N GLY A 53 13.75 9.31 1.97
CA GLY A 53 12.39 9.86 1.92
C GLY A 53 11.67 9.71 3.26
N HIS A 54 10.56 8.97 3.30
CA HIS A 54 9.79 8.79 4.53
C HIS A 54 10.37 7.67 5.41
N PRO A 55 10.40 7.85 6.75
CA PRO A 55 11.08 6.92 7.63
C PRO A 55 10.33 5.59 7.74
N ILE A 56 11.09 4.53 8.03
CA ILE A 56 10.55 3.19 8.32
C ILE A 56 10.48 3.01 9.83
N ILE A 57 9.38 2.45 10.32
CA ILE A 57 9.23 2.06 11.71
C ILE A 57 9.63 0.60 11.82
N TRP A 58 10.58 0.31 12.69
CA TRP A 58 10.97 -1.06 13.00
C TRP A 58 10.78 -1.33 14.49
N ALA A 59 9.85 -2.24 14.81
CA ALA A 59 9.59 -2.67 16.18
C ALA A 59 9.84 -4.18 16.36
N ARG A 60 10.28 -4.56 17.55
CA ARG A 60 10.58 -5.94 17.93
C ARG A 60 10.33 -6.20 19.42
N ASN A 61 10.02 -7.44 19.76
CA ASN A 61 10.07 -7.89 21.17
C ASN A 61 11.48 -8.40 21.51
N GLN A 62 11.72 -8.69 22.79
CA GLN A 62 12.98 -9.28 23.21
C GLN A 62 13.17 -10.65 22.52
N HIS A 63 14.27 -10.78 21.78
CA HIS A 63 14.57 -12.00 21.05
C HIS A 63 14.83 -13.18 22.00
N LYS A 64 14.24 -14.33 21.69
CA LYS A 64 14.47 -15.61 22.37
C LYS A 64 14.85 -16.71 21.38
N PRO A 65 16.03 -17.36 21.52
CA PRO A 65 16.55 -18.31 20.53
C PRO A 65 15.66 -19.52 20.25
N GLU A 66 14.81 -19.92 21.20
CA GLU A 66 13.91 -21.08 21.09
C GLU A 66 12.63 -20.80 20.29
N ARG A 67 12.37 -19.53 19.96
CA ARG A 67 11.15 -19.10 19.25
C ARG A 67 11.40 -18.91 17.77
N ARG A 68 10.39 -19.22 16.96
CA ARG A 68 10.32 -18.83 15.55
C ARG A 68 10.25 -17.31 15.43
N THR A 69 10.81 -16.77 14.36
CA THR A 69 10.79 -15.34 14.05
C THR A 69 9.80 -15.04 12.93
N VAL A 70 8.86 -14.12 13.20
CA VAL A 70 7.85 -13.67 12.25
C VAL A 70 8.12 -12.19 11.92
N LEU A 71 8.17 -11.88 10.63
CA LEU A 71 8.14 -10.50 10.14
C LEU A 71 6.71 -10.15 9.71
N ILE A 72 6.17 -9.06 10.22
CA ILE A 72 4.92 -8.47 9.76
C ILE A 72 5.25 -7.15 9.06
N TYR A 73 4.81 -7.01 7.81
CA TYR A 73 4.97 -5.79 7.03
C TYR A 73 3.61 -5.10 6.80
N GLY A 74 3.64 -3.78 6.77
CA GLY A 74 2.56 -2.92 6.27
C GLY A 74 3.09 -1.52 5.98
N HIS A 75 2.19 -0.59 5.67
CA HIS A 75 2.56 0.81 5.45
C HIS A 75 1.58 1.77 6.12
N TYR A 76 2.02 3.00 6.34
CA TYR A 76 1.25 4.04 7.04
C TYR A 76 0.98 5.27 6.18
N ASP A 77 1.60 5.39 5.01
CA ASP A 77 1.23 6.37 4.00
C ASP A 77 -0.05 5.96 3.25
N VAL A 78 -0.65 6.91 2.55
CA VAL A 78 -1.94 6.73 1.86
C VAL A 78 -1.97 7.54 0.55
N GLN A 79 -2.76 7.10 -0.43
CA GLN A 79 -3.06 7.91 -1.62
C GLN A 79 -3.71 9.27 -1.31
N PRO A 80 -3.57 10.28 -2.20
CA PRO A 80 -4.37 11.49 -2.17
C PRO A 80 -5.87 11.21 -2.12
N PRO A 81 -6.67 12.08 -1.46
CA PRO A 81 -8.11 11.91 -1.39
C PRO A 81 -8.85 12.48 -2.61
N ASP A 82 -8.20 13.21 -3.52
CA ASP A 82 -8.88 13.87 -4.63
C ASP A 82 -9.65 12.90 -5.55
N PRO A 83 -10.82 13.32 -6.08
CA PRO A 83 -11.46 14.62 -5.91
C PRO A 83 -12.25 14.72 -4.59
N LEU A 84 -12.05 15.81 -3.83
CA LEU A 84 -12.68 15.99 -2.51
C LEU A 84 -14.20 16.08 -2.57
N GLU A 85 -14.75 16.62 -3.65
CA GLU A 85 -16.19 16.82 -3.85
C GLU A 85 -16.99 15.52 -4.04
N LEU A 86 -16.29 14.41 -4.32
CA LEU A 86 -16.91 13.08 -4.45
C LEU A 86 -17.03 12.35 -3.11
N TRP A 87 -16.49 12.91 -2.04
CA TRP A 87 -16.61 12.34 -0.70
C TRP A 87 -17.89 12.79 0.01
N ASP A 88 -18.61 11.85 0.60
CA ASP A 88 -19.77 12.13 1.47
C ASP A 88 -19.37 12.77 2.81
N SER A 89 -18.12 12.60 3.23
CA SER A 89 -17.54 13.13 4.47
C SER A 89 -16.04 13.45 4.27
N PRO A 90 -15.45 14.39 5.03
CA PRO A 90 -14.03 14.70 4.86
C PRO A 90 -13.14 13.45 4.95
N PRO A 91 -12.17 13.27 4.04
CA PRO A 91 -11.47 11.99 3.85
C PRO A 91 -10.66 11.54 5.06
N PHE A 92 -10.20 12.47 5.89
CA PHE A 92 -9.43 12.19 7.10
C PHE A 92 -10.27 12.36 8.38
N GLU A 93 -11.60 12.47 8.25
CA GLU A 93 -12.54 12.44 9.37
C GLU A 93 -13.33 11.13 9.32
N PRO A 94 -12.94 10.11 10.10
CA PRO A 94 -13.54 8.79 10.00
C PRO A 94 -15.01 8.77 10.45
N VAL A 95 -15.87 8.20 9.60
CA VAL A 95 -17.30 8.05 9.86
C VAL A 95 -17.67 6.57 9.93
N LEU A 96 -18.30 6.13 11.02
CA LEU A 96 -18.93 4.80 11.09
C LEU A 96 -20.36 4.87 10.57
N LYS A 97 -20.63 4.16 9.48
CA LYS A 97 -21.95 4.05 8.87
C LYS A 97 -22.18 2.61 8.42
N ASP A 98 -23.33 2.05 8.79
CA ASP A 98 -23.75 0.69 8.42
C ASP A 98 -22.71 -0.41 8.74
N GLY A 99 -21.92 -0.22 9.79
CA GLY A 99 -20.87 -1.15 10.21
C GLY A 99 -19.52 -0.98 9.49
N TYR A 100 -19.39 0.03 8.64
CA TYR A 100 -18.17 0.36 7.89
C TYR A 100 -17.59 1.69 8.36
N VAL A 101 -16.26 1.77 8.42
CA VAL A 101 -15.54 3.02 8.68
C VAL A 101 -15.11 3.62 7.34
N PHE A 102 -15.62 4.81 7.04
CA PHE A 102 -15.30 5.56 5.82
C PHE A 102 -14.23 6.60 6.15
N ALA A 103 -13.04 6.43 5.58
CA ALA A 103 -11.92 7.37 5.61
C ALA A 103 -10.84 6.91 4.60
N ARG A 104 -10.04 7.85 4.10
CA ARG A 104 -8.79 7.53 3.39
C ARG A 104 -7.86 6.76 4.32
N GLY A 105 -7.34 5.65 3.83
CA GLY A 105 -6.44 4.76 4.57
C GLY A 105 -7.15 3.67 5.38
N ALA A 106 -8.48 3.67 5.48
CA ALA A 106 -9.21 2.72 6.32
C ALA A 106 -8.92 1.25 6.00
N THR A 107 -8.76 0.92 4.72
CA THR A 107 -8.45 -0.43 4.23
C THR A 107 -7.11 -0.51 3.51
N ASP A 108 -6.34 0.57 3.46
CA ASP A 108 -5.15 0.63 2.62
C ASP A 108 -4.17 1.65 3.21
N ASN A 109 -3.32 1.27 4.17
CA ASN A 109 -3.28 -0.03 4.88
C ASN A 109 -3.50 0.11 6.40
N LYS A 110 -3.93 1.29 6.85
CA LYS A 110 -3.97 1.64 8.28
C LYS A 110 -4.83 0.70 9.13
N GLY A 111 -5.96 0.23 8.61
CA GLY A 111 -6.84 -0.69 9.33
C GLY A 111 -6.21 -2.06 9.55
N GLN A 112 -5.58 -2.62 8.52
CA GLN A 112 -4.95 -3.94 8.59
C GLN A 112 -3.72 -3.93 9.48
N ILE A 113 -2.81 -2.97 9.30
CA ILE A 113 -1.62 -2.91 10.15
C ILE A 113 -1.99 -2.62 11.61
N LEU A 114 -2.99 -1.78 11.87
CA LEU A 114 -3.48 -1.57 13.22
C LEU A 114 -4.10 -2.83 13.82
N SER A 115 -4.80 -3.65 13.03
CA SER A 115 -5.36 -4.93 13.50
C SER A 115 -4.25 -5.87 14.00
N HIS A 116 -3.11 -5.93 13.30
CA HIS A 116 -1.92 -6.66 13.79
C HIS A 116 -1.39 -6.07 15.10
N ILE A 117 -1.22 -4.74 15.17
CA ILE A 117 -0.74 -4.03 16.36
C ILE A 117 -1.62 -4.31 17.58
N LEU A 118 -2.94 -4.28 17.41
CA LEU A 118 -3.90 -4.55 18.48
C LEU A 118 -3.87 -6.01 18.93
N GLY A 119 -3.72 -6.97 18.01
CA GLY A 119 -3.54 -8.39 18.35
C GLY A 119 -2.25 -8.67 19.10
N ILE A 120 -1.15 -8.01 18.70
CA ILE A 120 0.13 -8.03 19.42
C ILE A 120 -0.04 -7.48 20.84
N GLN A 121 -0.67 -6.31 20.97
CA GLN A 121 -0.95 -5.68 22.26
C GLN A 121 -1.74 -6.61 23.17
N GLU A 122 -2.86 -7.15 22.68
CA GLU A 122 -3.73 -8.03 23.47
C GLU A 122 -2.98 -9.29 23.92
N THR A 123 -2.15 -9.87 23.05
CA THR A 123 -1.35 -11.07 23.37
C THR A 123 -0.32 -10.78 24.47
N ILE A 124 0.36 -9.63 24.41
CA ILE A 124 1.33 -9.21 25.43
C ILE A 124 0.63 -8.89 26.74
N GLU A 125 -0.50 -8.19 26.72
CA GLU A 125 -1.30 -7.89 27.93
C GLU A 125 -1.77 -9.17 28.65
N GLN A 126 -2.15 -10.20 27.89
CA GLN A 126 -2.66 -11.46 28.44
C GLN A 126 -1.54 -12.40 28.93
N ASN A 127 -0.45 -12.50 28.19
CA ASN A 127 0.57 -13.53 28.38
C ASN A 127 1.92 -12.99 28.85
N GLY A 128 2.09 -11.67 28.94
CA GLY A 128 3.33 -10.97 29.26
C GLY A 128 4.30 -10.83 28.09
N ASP A 129 4.14 -11.62 27.02
CA ASP A 129 5.02 -11.62 25.84
C ASP A 129 4.35 -12.36 24.67
N LEU A 130 4.93 -12.25 23.46
CA LEU A 130 4.51 -13.00 22.27
C LEU A 130 5.04 -14.43 22.28
N PRO A 131 4.34 -15.40 21.66
CA PRO A 131 4.83 -16.77 21.50
C PRO A 131 5.93 -16.90 20.43
N VAL A 132 6.25 -15.82 19.72
CA VAL A 132 7.24 -15.73 18.63
C VAL A 132 8.20 -14.56 18.86
N ASN A 133 9.33 -14.56 18.16
CA ASN A 133 10.10 -13.34 17.94
C ASN A 133 9.42 -12.53 16.84
N LEU A 134 9.28 -11.23 17.03
CA LEU A 134 8.59 -10.33 16.11
C LEU A 134 9.56 -9.33 15.50
N HIS A 135 9.48 -9.16 14.18
CA HIS A 135 9.84 -7.93 13.49
C HIS A 135 8.58 -7.32 12.90
N LEU A 136 8.23 -6.11 13.32
CA LEU A 136 7.18 -5.31 12.71
C LEU A 136 7.85 -4.19 11.92
N VAL A 137 7.71 -4.21 10.60
CA VAL A 137 8.29 -3.23 9.67
C VAL A 137 7.15 -2.47 9.02
N ILE A 138 7.05 -1.16 9.27
CA ILE A 138 6.00 -0.32 8.71
C ILE A 138 6.63 0.84 7.97
N GLU A 139 6.46 0.91 6.64
CA GLU A 139 7.01 1.99 5.83
C GLU A 139 6.00 3.11 5.54
N GLY A 140 6.50 4.24 5.02
CA GLY A 140 5.67 5.39 4.64
C GLY A 140 5.83 5.78 3.17
N GLU A 141 6.19 4.82 2.31
CA GLU A 141 6.48 5.07 0.90
C GLU A 141 5.84 4.04 -0.06
N GLU A 142 4.93 3.19 0.41
CA GLU A 142 4.34 2.12 -0.43
C GLU A 142 3.63 2.73 -1.66
N GLU A 143 2.89 3.82 -1.44
CA GLU A 143 2.06 4.48 -2.44
C GLU A 143 2.88 5.27 -3.48
N ILE A 144 4.20 5.39 -3.23
CA ILE A 144 5.20 5.97 -4.15
C ILE A 144 6.24 4.92 -4.60
N GLY A 145 5.95 3.63 -4.41
CA GLY A 145 6.72 2.50 -4.93
C GLY A 145 7.83 1.97 -4.02
N SER A 146 7.78 2.25 -2.72
CA SER A 146 8.67 1.70 -1.69
C SER A 146 10.17 1.88 -2.00
N VAL A 147 10.53 3.04 -2.56
CA VAL A 147 11.87 3.29 -3.14
C VAL A 147 13.01 2.98 -2.16
N ASN A 148 12.82 3.26 -0.86
CA ASN A 148 13.86 3.02 0.14
C ASN A 148 13.72 1.71 0.92
N LEU A 149 12.59 0.98 0.82
CA LEU A 149 12.38 -0.28 1.55
C LEU A 149 13.44 -1.31 1.18
N GLY A 150 13.71 -1.51 -0.11
CA GLY A 150 14.68 -2.51 -0.58
C GLY A 150 16.10 -2.28 -0.02
N SER A 151 16.51 -1.02 0.08
CA SER A 151 17.80 -0.63 0.67
C SER A 151 17.83 -0.90 2.17
N PHE A 152 16.76 -0.56 2.90
CA PHE A 152 16.61 -0.86 4.32
C PHE A 152 16.68 -2.37 4.59
N LEU A 153 15.92 -3.18 3.85
CA LEU A 153 15.92 -4.64 4.00
C LEU A 153 17.30 -5.25 3.71
N SER A 154 17.99 -4.76 2.67
CA SER A 154 19.32 -5.26 2.31
C SER A 154 20.38 -4.92 3.37
N GLN A 155 20.34 -3.72 3.93
CA GLN A 155 21.29 -3.28 4.96
C GLN A 155 21.07 -3.98 6.30
N ASN A 156 19.82 -4.37 6.60
CA ASN A 156 19.43 -5.02 7.84
C ASN A 156 19.15 -6.52 7.67
N HIS A 157 19.58 -7.12 6.55
CA HIS A 157 19.25 -8.49 6.16
C HIS A 157 19.43 -9.50 7.30
N ASP A 158 20.62 -9.51 7.92
CA ASP A 158 20.96 -10.47 8.98
C ASP A 158 20.14 -10.22 10.26
N ALA A 159 19.82 -8.96 10.55
CA ALA A 159 19.06 -8.58 11.72
C ALA A 159 17.53 -8.77 11.55
N LEU A 160 17.05 -8.81 10.31
CA LEU A 160 15.65 -9.05 9.94
C LEU A 160 15.37 -10.51 9.55
N ASN A 161 16.35 -11.40 9.70
CA ASN A 161 16.21 -12.80 9.35
C ASN A 161 15.01 -13.43 10.08
N CYS A 162 14.06 -13.98 9.31
CA CYS A 162 12.80 -14.50 9.82
C CYS A 162 12.45 -15.85 9.18
N ASP A 163 11.64 -16.64 9.88
CA ASP A 163 11.12 -17.90 9.36
C ASP A 163 9.93 -17.68 8.40
N VAL A 164 9.13 -16.63 8.67
CA VAL A 164 7.92 -16.29 7.91
C VAL A 164 7.75 -14.78 7.85
N ALA A 165 7.40 -14.27 6.67
CA ALA A 165 6.93 -12.91 6.46
C ALA A 165 5.42 -12.90 6.20
N VAL A 166 4.69 -11.98 6.84
CA VAL A 166 3.25 -11.81 6.74
C VAL A 166 2.94 -10.40 6.26
N VAL A 167 2.14 -10.31 5.22
CA VAL A 167 1.63 -9.05 4.65
C VAL A 167 0.11 -9.12 4.64
N SER A 168 -0.55 -8.09 5.16
CA SER A 168 -2.02 -8.00 5.13
C SER A 168 -2.42 -6.74 4.39
N ASP A 169 -2.34 -6.81 3.07
CA ASP A 169 -2.51 -5.66 2.20
C ASP A 169 -3.18 -6.02 0.88
N THR A 170 -4.18 -6.92 0.97
CA THR A 170 -4.97 -7.36 -0.17
C THR A 170 -6.43 -7.52 0.25
N GLY A 171 -7.31 -7.53 -0.74
CA GLY A 171 -8.74 -7.73 -0.53
C GLY A 171 -9.14 -9.21 -0.42
N MET A 172 -10.40 -9.43 -0.03
CA MET A 172 -11.06 -10.72 -0.17
C MET A 172 -11.62 -10.88 -1.58
N ILE A 173 -11.63 -12.10 -2.11
CA ILE A 173 -12.19 -12.40 -3.44
C ILE A 173 -13.70 -12.12 -3.51
N ALA A 174 -14.41 -12.27 -2.39
CA ALA A 174 -15.83 -11.98 -2.26
C ALA A 174 -16.18 -11.65 -0.80
N ARG A 175 -17.30 -10.97 -0.59
CA ARG A 175 -17.79 -10.62 0.75
C ARG A 175 -17.96 -11.89 1.60
N GLY A 176 -17.34 -11.91 2.77
CA GLY A 176 -17.44 -13.03 3.71
C GLY A 176 -16.63 -14.26 3.33
N VAL A 177 -15.74 -14.17 2.32
CA VAL A 177 -14.86 -15.26 1.90
C VAL A 177 -13.41 -14.88 2.22
N PRO A 178 -12.86 -15.32 3.38
CA PRO A 178 -11.45 -15.12 3.71
C PRO A 178 -10.56 -15.64 2.58
N THR A 179 -9.57 -14.85 2.19
CA THR A 179 -8.72 -15.13 1.03
C THR A 179 -7.27 -15.09 1.45
N LEU A 180 -6.50 -16.11 1.06
CA LEU A 180 -5.05 -16.12 1.16
C LEU A 180 -4.47 -15.84 -0.23
N SER A 181 -3.92 -14.65 -0.40
CA SER A 181 -3.22 -14.26 -1.63
C SER A 181 -1.84 -14.93 -1.66
N TYR A 182 -1.56 -15.72 -2.70
CA TYR A 182 -0.27 -16.40 -2.88
C TYR A 182 0.58 -15.84 -4.04
N GLY A 183 0.07 -14.81 -4.72
CA GLY A 183 0.77 -14.16 -5.82
C GLY A 183 0.16 -12.80 -6.14
N LEU A 184 1.01 -11.88 -6.55
CA LEU A 184 0.65 -10.54 -7.01
C LEU A 184 1.24 -10.34 -8.41
N ARG A 185 0.61 -9.48 -9.22
CA ARG A 185 1.19 -9.04 -10.48
C ARG A 185 2.32 -8.05 -10.20
N GLY A 186 3.34 -8.04 -11.06
CA GLY A 186 4.25 -6.91 -11.13
C GLY A 186 3.57 -5.69 -11.77
N VAL A 187 4.18 -4.52 -11.59
CA VAL A 187 3.75 -3.27 -12.21
C VAL A 187 4.95 -2.61 -12.91
N THR A 188 4.69 -1.95 -14.03
CA THR A 188 5.68 -1.10 -14.71
C THR A 188 4.97 0.16 -15.13
N ALA A 189 5.37 1.29 -14.56
CA ALA A 189 4.89 2.61 -14.95
C ALA A 189 5.84 3.21 -16.01
N LEU A 190 5.26 3.77 -17.08
CA LEU A 190 5.99 4.43 -18.16
C LEU A 190 5.47 5.85 -18.31
N GLU A 191 6.37 6.82 -18.46
CA GLU A 191 6.03 8.21 -18.78
C GLU A 191 6.39 8.50 -20.23
N VAL A 192 5.42 8.96 -21.03
CA VAL A 192 5.62 9.37 -22.42
C VAL A 192 5.41 10.88 -22.53
N LYS A 193 6.48 11.60 -22.84
CA LYS A 193 6.45 13.06 -23.05
C LYS A 193 6.47 13.38 -24.53
N ILE A 194 5.39 14.00 -25.02
CA ILE A 194 5.30 14.51 -26.39
C ILE A 194 5.35 16.03 -26.35
N THR A 195 6.47 16.59 -26.82
CA THR A 195 6.67 18.04 -26.85
C THR A 195 6.45 18.56 -28.27
N GLY A 196 5.55 19.54 -28.41
CA GLY A 196 5.27 20.22 -29.67
C GLY A 196 5.94 21.59 -29.75
N PRO A 197 5.20 22.65 -30.11
CA PRO A 197 5.70 24.03 -30.15
C PRO A 197 6.28 24.50 -28.80
N LYS A 198 7.14 25.51 -28.85
CA LYS A 198 7.79 26.10 -27.66
C LYS A 198 6.83 26.79 -26.69
N MET A 199 5.59 27.02 -27.09
CA MET A 199 4.53 27.67 -26.31
C MET A 199 3.16 27.18 -26.78
N ASP A 200 2.14 27.36 -25.94
CA ASP A 200 0.76 27.07 -26.32
C ASP A 200 0.32 27.95 -27.50
N LEU A 201 -0.42 27.34 -28.42
CA LEU A 201 -0.86 27.98 -29.66
C LEU A 201 -2.37 28.14 -29.69
N HIS A 202 -2.85 29.25 -30.27
CA HIS A 202 -4.28 29.48 -30.49
C HIS A 202 -4.84 28.46 -31.49
N SER A 203 -5.72 27.57 -31.03
CA SER A 203 -6.22 26.43 -31.82
C SER A 203 -6.93 26.83 -33.13
N GLY A 204 -7.58 27.99 -33.19
CA GLY A 204 -8.20 28.49 -34.42
C GLY A 204 -7.21 29.02 -35.47
N VAL A 205 -6.02 29.49 -35.05
CA VAL A 205 -5.01 30.05 -35.97
C VAL A 205 -4.09 28.96 -36.48
N PHE A 206 -3.73 28.02 -35.61
CA PHE A 206 -2.75 26.96 -35.90
C PHE A 206 -3.39 25.58 -36.09
N GLY A 207 -4.71 25.47 -35.96
CA GLY A 207 -5.46 24.22 -36.14
C GLY A 207 -5.26 23.66 -37.54
N GLY A 208 -4.70 22.44 -37.61
CA GLY A 208 -4.37 21.77 -38.87
C GLY A 208 -3.04 22.21 -39.51
N ALA A 209 -2.41 23.29 -39.04
CA ALA A 209 -1.11 23.76 -39.53
C ALA A 209 0.08 23.15 -38.77
N VAL A 210 -0.14 22.77 -37.51
CA VAL A 210 0.89 22.18 -36.63
C VAL A 210 0.37 20.88 -36.03
N ALA A 211 1.26 19.89 -35.89
CA ALA A 211 0.94 18.65 -35.17
C ALA A 211 0.63 18.96 -33.70
N ASN A 212 -0.61 18.71 -33.30
CA ASN A 212 -1.03 18.87 -31.92
C ASN A 212 -0.50 17.70 -31.07
N PRO A 213 0.34 17.94 -30.05
CA PRO A 213 0.85 16.88 -29.18
C PRO A 213 -0.23 15.99 -28.57
N ILE A 214 -1.41 16.54 -28.26
CA ILE A 214 -2.55 15.79 -27.71
C ILE A 214 -3.07 14.78 -28.73
N THR A 215 -3.16 15.16 -30.01
CA THR A 215 -3.61 14.25 -31.08
C THR A 215 -2.61 13.11 -31.28
N VAL A 216 -1.31 13.43 -31.28
CA VAL A 216 -0.25 12.41 -31.41
C VAL A 216 -0.26 11.47 -30.20
N LEU A 217 -0.43 12.01 -28.99
CA LEU A 217 -0.53 11.21 -27.77
C LEU A 217 -1.74 10.27 -27.81
N ALA A 218 -2.91 10.78 -28.18
CA ALA A 218 -4.12 9.97 -28.31
C ALA A 218 -3.95 8.83 -29.33
N GLN A 219 -3.30 9.12 -30.47
CA GLN A 219 -2.99 8.10 -31.47
C GLN A 219 -2.02 7.06 -30.92
N LEU A 220 -0.97 7.46 -30.23
CA LEU A 220 -0.01 6.56 -29.60
C LEU A 220 -0.68 5.65 -28.56
N LEU A 221 -1.48 6.22 -27.64
CA LEU A 221 -2.19 5.47 -26.61
C LEU A 221 -3.15 4.45 -27.22
N ALA A 222 -3.82 4.80 -28.33
CA ALA A 222 -4.69 3.89 -29.06
C ALA A 222 -3.96 2.69 -29.68
N THR A 223 -2.62 2.73 -29.81
CA THR A 223 -1.82 1.60 -30.29
C THR A 223 -1.35 0.66 -29.20
N LEU A 224 -1.53 1.00 -27.91
CA LEU A 224 -1.06 0.16 -26.80
C LEU A 224 -1.92 -1.10 -26.62
N HIS A 225 -3.18 -1.07 -27.07
CA HIS A 225 -4.09 -2.21 -27.03
C HIS A 225 -4.77 -2.44 -28.39
N ASP A 226 -5.10 -3.70 -28.69
CA ASP A 226 -5.91 -4.06 -29.85
C ASP A 226 -7.41 -3.85 -29.60
N ARG A 227 -8.25 -4.18 -30.59
CA ARG A 227 -9.71 -3.99 -30.51
C ARG A 227 -10.38 -4.91 -29.51
N GLU A 228 -9.71 -5.99 -29.14
CA GLU A 228 -10.14 -7.00 -28.17
C GLU A 228 -9.61 -6.70 -26.75
N GLY A 229 -8.84 -5.61 -26.58
CA GLY A 229 -8.30 -5.17 -25.30
C GLY A 229 -7.00 -5.89 -24.89
N ARG A 230 -6.34 -6.61 -25.80
CA ARG A 230 -5.02 -7.21 -25.53
C ARG A 230 -3.93 -6.19 -25.71
N VAL A 231 -2.82 -6.36 -25.00
CA VAL A 231 -1.64 -5.50 -25.15
C VAL A 231 -1.05 -5.71 -26.54
N ALA A 232 -0.96 -4.66 -27.34
CA ALA A 232 -0.52 -4.73 -28.74
C ALA A 232 1.00 -4.50 -28.92
N ILE A 233 1.75 -4.40 -27.82
CA ILE A 233 3.20 -4.24 -27.84
C ILE A 233 3.87 -5.54 -28.34
N PRO A 234 4.68 -5.49 -29.41
CA PRO A 234 5.37 -6.68 -29.92
C PRO A 234 6.22 -7.34 -28.84
N GLY A 235 6.13 -8.67 -28.75
CA GLY A 235 6.88 -9.48 -27.78
C GLY A 235 6.32 -9.48 -26.35
N PHE A 236 5.24 -8.74 -26.07
CA PHE A 236 4.67 -8.64 -24.71
C PHE A 236 4.32 -10.00 -24.10
N TYR A 237 3.81 -10.94 -24.92
CA TYR A 237 3.37 -12.25 -24.47
C TYR A 237 4.45 -13.35 -24.52
N ASP A 238 5.67 -13.05 -25.01
CA ASP A 238 6.70 -14.06 -25.26
C ASP A 238 7.16 -14.79 -23.98
N HIS A 239 7.06 -14.13 -22.83
CA HIS A 239 7.43 -14.66 -21.51
C HIS A 239 6.23 -14.97 -20.62
N VAL A 240 5.00 -14.82 -21.12
CA VAL A 240 3.80 -15.18 -20.37
C VAL A 240 3.68 -16.70 -20.36
N LYS A 241 3.78 -17.28 -19.15
CA LYS A 241 3.63 -18.73 -18.97
C LYS A 241 2.21 -19.16 -19.35
N PRO A 242 2.03 -20.30 -20.03
CA PRO A 242 0.71 -20.85 -20.28
C PRO A 242 0.03 -21.21 -18.96
N LEU A 243 -1.29 -21.03 -18.90
CA LEU A 243 -2.09 -21.44 -17.75
C LEU A 243 -2.09 -22.96 -17.61
N GLU A 244 -1.74 -23.43 -16.42
CA GLU A 244 -1.77 -24.84 -16.06
C GLU A 244 -3.21 -25.32 -15.81
N ASN A 245 -3.46 -26.62 -15.98
CA ASN A 245 -4.79 -27.19 -15.79
C ASN A 245 -5.31 -27.00 -14.36
N TRP A 246 -4.42 -27.10 -13.36
CA TRP A 246 -4.79 -26.94 -11.97
C TRP A 246 -5.16 -25.49 -11.64
N GLU A 247 -4.53 -24.49 -12.29
CA GLU A 247 -4.87 -23.06 -12.11
C GLU A 247 -6.27 -22.77 -12.63
N ARG A 248 -6.60 -23.29 -13.82
CA ARG A 248 -7.94 -23.17 -14.41
C ARG A 248 -9.00 -23.80 -13.51
N GLU A 249 -8.70 -24.96 -12.94
CA GLU A 249 -9.61 -25.67 -12.04
C GLU A 249 -9.76 -24.97 -10.69
N ALA A 250 -8.68 -24.42 -10.13
CA ALA A 250 -8.72 -23.59 -8.93
C ALA A 250 -9.58 -22.34 -9.16
N TRP A 251 -9.42 -21.67 -10.31
CA TRP A 251 -10.18 -20.48 -10.67
C TRP A 251 -11.69 -20.75 -10.77
N ARG A 252 -12.09 -21.87 -11.38
CA ARG A 252 -13.52 -22.26 -11.50
C ARG A 252 -14.23 -22.47 -10.17
N LYS A 253 -13.49 -22.75 -9.09
CA LYS A 253 -14.04 -22.96 -7.75
C LYS A 253 -14.27 -21.66 -6.98
N LEU A 254 -13.73 -20.55 -7.47
CA LEU A 254 -13.87 -19.26 -6.80
C LEU A 254 -15.30 -18.71 -7.01
N PRO A 255 -15.87 -18.04 -6.00
CA PRO A 255 -17.21 -17.46 -6.07
C PRO A 255 -17.20 -16.12 -6.82
N VAL A 256 -16.62 -16.09 -8.02
CA VAL A 256 -16.62 -14.94 -8.91
C VAL A 256 -17.73 -15.13 -9.95
N GLU A 257 -18.68 -14.20 -9.98
CA GLU A 257 -19.62 -14.08 -11.10
C GLU A 257 -18.84 -13.49 -12.29
N GLY A 258 -18.75 -14.27 -13.37
CA GLY A 258 -18.04 -13.88 -14.60
C GLY A 258 -18.86 -12.99 -15.51
#